data_AF-A0A8S2QGQ5-F1
#
_entry.id   AF-A0A8S2QGQ5-F1
#
_cell.length_a   1.000
_cell.length_b   1.000
_cell.length_c   1.000
_cell.angle_alpha   90.00
_cell.angle_beta   90.00
_cell.angle_gamma   90.00
#
_symmetry.space_group_name_H-M   'P 1'
#
loop_
_entity.id
_entity.type
_entity.pdbx_description
1 polymer ?
#
loop_
_entity_poly.entity_id
_entity_poly.type
_entity_poly.pdbx_seq_one_letter_code
_entity_poly.pdbx_strand_id
1 'polypeptide(L)'
;MTSQLCCYIFENRHGLIFNPDSIRILREQYRIIGCLTGNLPEYPRQNAELGLPLELSREECCVLADQHIISMYELILPLNDCEEDHAKYLTDLEIEFQRQKIENGHERINEILINRQSILQRNIQSANENSSETDEFTLSLLETNNAWKNCSRSLEENEHIIIYAYETSY
;
A
#
# COMPACT_ATOMS: atom_id res chain seq x y z
N MET A 1 32.16 15.53 21.13
CA MET A 1 30.82 16.07 21.44
C MET A 1 29.82 15.00 21.02
N THR A 2 29.21 14.30 21.97
CA THR A 2 28.16 13.32 21.67
C THR A 2 26.93 14.09 21.23
N SER A 3 26.63 14.06 19.93
CA SER A 3 25.42 14.65 19.37
C SER A 3 24.21 13.87 19.90
N GLN A 4 23.42 14.50 20.75
CA GLN A 4 22.17 13.92 21.25
C GLN A 4 21.15 13.85 20.11
N LEU A 5 20.35 12.78 20.11
CA LEU A 5 19.36 12.55 19.05
C LEU A 5 18.10 13.38 19.34
N CYS A 6 17.52 14.02 18.33
CA CYS A 6 16.30 14.80 18.50
C CYS A 6 15.08 13.89 18.57
N CYS A 7 14.30 14.02 19.65
CA CYS A 7 13.01 13.36 19.84
C CYS A 7 11.93 14.42 20.01
N TYR A 8 10.84 14.29 19.26
CA TYR A 8 9.72 15.23 19.28
C TYR A 8 8.54 14.62 20.03
N ILE A 9 7.99 15.35 21.00
CA ILE A 9 6.82 14.90 21.76
C ILE A 9 5.60 15.65 21.23
N PHE A 10 4.58 14.89 20.86
CA PHE A 10 3.27 15.42 20.48
C PHE A 10 2.23 15.06 21.56
N GLU A 11 1.55 16.08 22.10
CA GLU A 11 0.48 15.97 23.11
C GLU A 11 0.78 15.03 24.31
N ASN A 12 2.04 14.93 24.74
CA ASN A 12 2.46 14.07 25.87
C ASN A 12 2.15 12.56 25.72
N ARG A 13 1.88 12.08 24.50
CA ARG A 13 1.54 10.65 24.29
C ARG A 13 2.76 9.82 23.93
N HIS A 14 3.46 10.19 22.85
CA HIS A 14 4.54 9.40 22.29
C HIS A 14 5.69 10.29 21.80
N GLY A 15 6.90 9.73 21.83
CA GLY A 15 8.08 10.37 21.26
C GLY A 15 8.24 9.98 19.80
N LEU A 16 8.55 10.95 18.94
CA LEU A 16 8.67 10.78 17.51
C LEU A 16 10.09 11.12 17.06
N ILE A 17 10.70 10.23 16.29
CA ILE A 17 12.02 10.45 15.69
C ILE A 17 11.88 10.32 14.19
N PHE A 18 12.17 11.41 13.48
CA PHE A 18 12.05 11.47 12.02
C PHE A 18 13.35 11.14 11.29
N ASN A 19 14.50 11.26 11.95
CA ASN A 19 15.79 11.04 11.31
C ASN A 19 16.12 9.53 11.23
N PRO A 20 16.25 8.94 10.03
CA PRO A 20 16.54 7.52 9.87
C PRO A 20 17.90 7.10 10.44
N ASP A 21 18.92 7.97 10.41
CA ASP A 21 20.22 7.67 11.00
C ASP A 21 20.13 7.56 12.53
N SER A 22 19.31 8.42 13.15
CA SER A 22 19.03 8.36 14.59
C SER A 22 18.30 7.07 14.97
N ILE A 23 17.33 6.65 14.15
CA ILE A 23 16.60 5.39 14.34
C ILE A 23 17.54 4.18 14.25
N ARG A 24 18.43 4.17 13.25
CA ARG A 24 19.42 3.09 13.11
C ARG A 24 20.30 2.98 14.35
N ILE A 25 20.84 4.11 14.82
CA ILE A 25 21.66 4.17 16.03
C ILE A 25 20.91 3.61 17.25
N LEU A 26 19.65 4.02 17.44
CA LEU A 26 18.81 3.55 18.55
C LEU A 26 18.58 2.03 18.52
N ARG A 27 18.31 1.47 17.34
CA ARG A 27 18.07 0.03 17.18
C ARG A 27 19.35 -0.80 17.32
N GLU A 28 20.45 -0.35 16.74
CA GLU A 28 21.71 -1.10 16.72
C GLU A 28 22.44 -1.03 18.06
N GLN A 29 22.55 0.17 18.64
CA GLN A 29 23.40 0.42 19.81
C GLN A 29 22.63 0.33 21.13
N TYR A 30 21.38 0.79 21.14
CA TYR A 30 20.57 0.91 22.36
C TYR A 30 19.44 -0.12 22.44
N ARG A 31 19.24 -0.92 21.39
CA ARG A 31 18.21 -1.98 21.31
C ARG A 31 16.79 -1.47 21.54
N ILE A 32 16.54 -0.19 21.23
CA ILE A 32 15.21 0.39 21.26
C ILE A 32 14.48 -0.04 20.00
N ILE A 33 13.30 -0.64 20.15
CA ILE A 33 12.56 -1.20 19.02
C ILE A 33 11.68 -0.11 18.43
N GLY A 34 10.85 0.54 19.27
CA GLY A 34 9.79 1.46 18.88
C GLY A 34 8.84 0.87 17.82
N CYS A 35 7.93 1.70 17.32
CA CYS A 35 7.05 1.37 16.19
C CYS A 35 7.34 2.34 15.05
N LEU A 36 7.61 1.86 13.83
CA LEU A 36 7.68 2.76 12.68
C LEU A 36 6.26 3.07 12.24
N THR A 37 5.88 4.35 12.30
CA THR A 37 4.61 4.88 11.82
C THR A 37 4.86 5.72 10.57
N GLY A 38 3.83 6.00 9.76
CA GLY A 38 4.01 6.76 8.51
C GLY A 38 3.88 5.95 7.22
N ASN A 39 3.40 4.71 7.33
CA ASN A 39 2.84 4.00 6.19
C ASN A 39 1.45 4.56 5.92
N LEU A 40 1.19 5.00 4.69
CA LEU A 40 -0.19 5.23 4.30
C LEU A 40 -0.95 3.89 4.39
N PRO A 41 -2.18 3.88 4.90
CA PRO A 41 -2.98 2.65 5.02
C PRO A 41 -3.41 2.06 3.66
N GLU A 42 -3.00 2.63 2.52
CA GLU A 42 -3.66 2.40 1.24
C GLU A 42 -3.09 1.27 0.39
N TYR A 43 -1.85 0.82 0.63
CA TYR A 43 -1.30 -0.32 -0.11
C TYR A 43 -1.15 -1.59 0.75
N PRO A 44 -1.75 -2.73 0.36
CA PRO A 44 -1.56 -4.02 1.03
C PRO A 44 -0.13 -4.58 0.94
N ARG A 45 0.79 -3.86 0.25
CA ARG A 45 2.22 -4.20 0.10
C ARG A 45 3.16 -3.19 0.76
N GLN A 46 2.66 -2.16 1.47
CA GLN A 46 3.53 -1.20 2.14
C GLN A 46 4.10 -1.79 3.44
N ASN A 47 5.40 -2.13 3.42
CA ASN A 47 6.12 -2.66 4.58
C ASN A 47 6.11 -1.63 5.73
N ALA A 48 5.39 -1.93 6.81
CA ALA A 48 5.38 -1.13 8.05
C ALA A 48 6.80 -0.83 8.57
N GLU A 49 7.74 -1.72 8.27
CA GLU A 49 9.15 -1.63 8.66
C GLU A 49 9.95 -0.53 7.93
N LEU A 50 9.35 0.16 6.95
CA LEU A 50 9.97 1.27 6.22
C LEU A 50 9.32 2.63 6.52
N GLY A 51 8.35 2.69 7.44
CA GLY A 51 7.67 3.92 7.83
C GLY A 51 8.58 4.87 8.60
N LEU A 52 8.35 6.18 8.46
CA LEU A 52 8.87 7.22 9.34
C LEU A 52 7.70 8.12 9.75
N PRO A 53 7.62 8.56 11.02
CA PRO A 53 8.64 8.51 12.08
C PRO A 53 8.72 7.18 12.86
N LEU A 54 9.79 7.00 13.65
CA LEU A 54 9.81 6.04 14.74
C LEU A 54 9.10 6.62 15.95
N GLU A 55 8.01 5.96 16.34
CA GLU A 55 7.25 6.19 17.56
C GLU A 55 7.87 5.39 18.72
N LEU A 56 8.15 6.10 19.80
CA LEU A 56 8.68 5.57 21.05
C LEU A 56 7.61 5.60 22.13
N SER A 57 7.57 4.56 22.97
CA SER A 57 6.74 4.61 24.17
C SER A 57 7.27 5.64 25.15
N ARG A 58 6.43 6.06 26.10
CA ARG A 58 6.84 6.98 27.16
C ARG A 58 8.01 6.41 27.98
N GLU A 59 7.99 5.11 28.25
CA GLU A 59 9.03 4.41 29.00
C GLU A 59 10.36 4.42 28.24
N GLU A 60 10.33 4.13 26.93
CA GLU A 60 11.51 4.21 26.07
C GLU A 60 12.09 5.63 26.05
N CYS A 61 11.24 6.66 25.91
CA CYS A 61 11.65 8.05 25.99
C CYS A 61 12.29 8.40 27.33
N CYS A 62 11.69 7.99 28.45
CA CYS A 62 12.24 8.23 29.79
C CYS A 62 13.62 7.60 29.95
N VAL A 63 13.77 6.33 29.58
CA VAL A 63 15.06 5.61 29.68
C VAL A 63 16.14 6.29 28.84
N LEU A 64 15.81 6.70 27.61
CA LEU A 64 16.76 7.37 26.72
C LEU A 64 17.12 8.78 27.19
N ALA A 65 16.18 9.51 27.78
CA ALA A 65 16.41 10.84 28.35
C ALA A 65 17.29 10.77 29.61
N ASP A 66 17.01 9.81 30.50
CA ASP A 66 17.81 9.58 31.71
C ASP A 66 19.27 9.24 31.37
N GLN A 67 19.49 8.52 30.27
CA GLN A 67 20.82 8.19 29.75
C GLN A 67 21.46 9.30 28.90
N HIS A 68 20.77 10.43 28.73
CA HIS A 68 21.23 11.60 27.96
C HIS A 68 21.51 11.29 26.48
N ILE A 69 20.83 10.28 25.93
CA ILE A 69 20.95 9.86 24.53
C ILE A 69 20.10 10.74 23.62
N ILE A 70 18.90 11.09 24.07
CA ILE A 70 17.95 11.93 23.33
C ILE A 70 17.78 13.30 23.98
N SER A 71 17.43 14.28 23.16
CA SER A 71 16.92 15.59 23.56
C SER A 71 15.45 15.70 23.15
N MET A 72 14.58 16.03 24.10
CA MET A 72 13.14 16.10 23.88
C MET A 72 12.72 17.53 23.49
N TYR A 73 11.93 17.64 22.43
CA TYR A 73 11.37 18.89 21.91
C TYR A 73 9.85 18.76 21.83
N GLU A 74 9.13 19.78 22.27
CA GLU A 74 7.68 19.83 22.08
C GLU A 74 7.36 20.16 20.62
N LEU A 75 6.58 19.30 19.96
CA LEU A 75 6.15 19.50 18.59
C LEU A 75 4.88 20.35 18.58
N ILE A 76 5.02 21.60 18.15
CA ILE A 76 3.88 22.50 17.96
C ILE A 76 3.46 22.40 16.49
N LEU A 77 2.39 21.67 16.22
CA LEU A 77 1.77 21.67 14.90
C LEU A 77 0.79 22.85 14.82
N PRO A 78 0.89 23.72 13.79
CA PRO A 78 -0.13 24.72 13.53
C PRO A 78 -1.37 24.03 12.97
N LEU A 79 -2.19 23.48 13.86
CA LEU A 79 -3.51 22.94 13.53
C LEU A 79 -4.47 24.11 13.31
N ASN A 80 -4.31 24.81 12.18
CA ASN A 80 -5.39 25.63 11.64
C ASN A 80 -6.21 24.72 10.72
N ASP A 81 -6.95 23.80 11.32
CA ASP A 81 -7.86 22.94 10.57
C ASP A 81 -9.00 23.81 10.06
N CYS A 82 -8.89 24.26 8.81
CA CYS A 82 -10.05 24.75 8.08
C CYS A 82 -10.92 23.53 7.79
N GLU A 83 -12.14 23.47 8.34
CA GLU A 83 -13.06 22.35 8.13
C GLU A 83 -13.28 22.06 6.63
N GLU A 84 -13.25 23.10 5.79
CA GLU A 84 -13.33 22.95 4.33
C GLU A 84 -12.12 22.25 3.73
N ASP A 85 -10.91 22.53 4.21
CA ASP A 85 -9.68 21.91 3.69
C ASP A 85 -9.55 20.47 4.17
N HIS A 86 -10.02 20.18 5.39
CA HIS A 86 -10.12 18.81 5.89
C HIS A 86 -11.11 17.99 5.05
N ALA A 87 -12.29 18.54 4.74
CA ALA A 87 -13.27 17.87 3.90
C ALA A 87 -12.73 17.59 2.49
N LYS A 88 -12.06 18.59 1.86
CA LYS A 88 -11.41 18.42 0.55
C LYS A 88 -10.37 17.30 0.58
N TYR A 89 -9.50 17.31 1.59
CA TYR A 89 -8.47 16.28 1.75
C TYR A 89 -9.07 14.88 1.83
N LEU A 90 -10.15 14.68 2.60
CA LEU A 90 -10.81 13.38 2.71
C LEU A 90 -11.44 12.93 1.38
N THR A 91 -12.06 13.84 0.62
CA THR A 91 -12.57 13.52 -0.72
C THR A 91 -11.45 13.18 -1.71
N ASP A 92 -10.36 13.93 -1.71
CA ASP A 92 -9.22 13.68 -2.58
C ASP A 92 -8.59 12.32 -2.28
N LEU A 93 -8.48 11.97 -0.99
CA LEU A 93 -7.98 10.68 -0.52
C LEU A 93 -8.88 9.52 -0.98
N GLU A 94 -10.21 9.66 -0.89
CA GLU A 94 -11.14 8.64 -1.39
C GLU A 94 -11.04 8.47 -2.92
N ILE A 95 -10.90 9.57 -3.68
CA ILE A 95 -10.73 9.52 -5.14
C ILE A 95 -9.45 8.77 -5.51
N GLU A 96 -8.34 9.11 -4.85
CA GLU A 96 -7.06 8.45 -5.05
C GLU A 96 -7.12 6.96 -4.73
N PHE A 97 -7.75 6.60 -3.61
CA PHE A 97 -7.96 5.21 -3.21
C PHE A 97 -8.73 4.41 -4.28
N GLN A 98 -9.82 4.96 -4.81
CA GLN A 98 -10.59 4.28 -5.85
C GLN A 98 -9.80 4.14 -7.16
N ARG A 99 -9.07 5.19 -7.58
CA ARG A 99 -8.21 5.13 -8.78
C ARG A 99 -7.20 4.01 -8.67
N GLN A 100 -6.56 3.92 -7.51
CA GLN A 100 -5.51 2.95 -7.24
C GLN A 100 -6.04 1.51 -7.15
N LYS A 101 -7.26 1.31 -6.62
CA LYS A 101 -7.93 0.01 -6.63
C LYS A 101 -8.20 -0.48 -8.06
N ILE A 102 -8.62 0.42 -8.95
CA ILE A 102 -8.83 0.11 -10.37
C ILE A 102 -7.49 -0.24 -11.03
N GLU A 103 -6.45 0.56 -10.81
CA GLU A 103 -5.11 0.35 -11.38
C GLU A 103 -4.49 -0.99 -10.94
N ASN A 104 -4.50 -1.28 -9.63
CA ASN A 104 -4.06 -2.57 -9.09
C ASN A 104 -4.87 -3.75 -9.68
N GLY A 105 -6.17 -3.53 -9.94
CA GLY A 105 -7.04 -4.49 -10.64
C GLY A 105 -6.58 -4.73 -12.08
N HIS A 106 -6.28 -3.66 -12.83
CA HIS A 106 -5.78 -3.73 -14.20
C HIS A 106 -4.42 -4.42 -14.27
N GLU A 107 -3.49 -4.12 -13.36
CA GLU A 107 -2.19 -4.78 -13.28
C GLU A 107 -2.35 -6.29 -13.07
N ARG A 108 -3.23 -6.70 -12.16
CA ARG A 108 -3.48 -8.12 -11.91
C ARG A 108 -4.10 -8.84 -13.11
N ILE A 109 -5.01 -8.17 -13.83
CA ILE A 109 -5.57 -8.69 -15.09
C ILE A 109 -4.46 -8.84 -16.14
N ASN A 110 -3.58 -7.86 -16.28
CA ASN A 110 -2.46 -7.90 -17.22
C ASN A 110 -1.45 -9.01 -16.88
N GLU A 111 -1.12 -9.18 -15.60
CA GLU A 111 -0.28 -10.31 -15.14
C GLU A 111 -0.93 -11.66 -15.48
N ILE A 112 -2.25 -11.80 -15.24
CA ILE A 112 -2.99 -13.03 -15.59
C ILE A 112 -2.95 -13.26 -17.11
N LEU A 113 -3.10 -12.22 -17.93
CA LEU A 113 -3.03 -12.32 -19.40
C LEU A 113 -1.65 -12.77 -19.88
N ILE A 114 -0.57 -12.18 -19.34
CA ILE A 114 0.81 -12.54 -19.69
C ILE A 114 1.12 -13.99 -19.26
N ASN A 115 0.76 -14.35 -18.03
CA ASN A 115 0.92 -15.70 -17.51
C ASN A 115 0.12 -16.72 -18.33
N ARG A 116 -1.11 -16.38 -18.71
CA ARG A 116 -1.95 -17.20 -19.61
C ARG A 116 -1.27 -17.41 -20.97
N GLN A 117 -0.73 -16.35 -21.58
CA GLN A 117 -0.11 -16.44 -22.90
C GLN A 117 1.13 -17.34 -22.89
N SER A 118 1.96 -17.26 -21.85
CA SER A 118 3.12 -18.14 -21.68
C SER A 118 2.73 -19.61 -21.42
N ILE A 119 1.64 -19.87 -20.68
CA ILE A 119 1.10 -21.23 -20.49
C ILE A 119 0.56 -21.81 -21.80
N LEU A 120 -0.20 -21.03 -22.58
CA LEU A 120 -0.73 -21.48 -23.87
C LEU A 120 0.38 -21.78 -24.87
N GLN A 121 1.42 -20.94 -24.94
CA GLN A 121 2.59 -21.19 -25.79
C GLN A 121 3.31 -22.49 -25.39
N ARG A 122 3.49 -22.72 -24.08
CA ARG A 122 4.09 -23.95 -23.55
C ARG A 122 3.26 -25.19 -23.93
N ASN A 123 1.94 -25.10 -23.79
CA ASN A 123 1.01 -26.19 -24.11
C ASN A 123 0.93 -26.49 -25.62
N ILE A 124 0.96 -25.47 -26.48
CA ILE A 124 1.00 -25.64 -27.95
C ILE A 124 2.31 -26.30 -28.38
N GLN A 125 3.43 -25.94 -27.73
CA GLN A 125 4.72 -26.55 -28.02
C GLN A 125 4.77 -28.03 -27.60
N SER A 126 4.16 -28.39 -26.46
CA SER A 126 4.00 -29.79 -26.05
C SER A 126 2.95 -30.57 -26.86
N ALA A 127 1.91 -29.91 -27.38
CA ALA A 127 0.87 -30.53 -28.21
C ALA A 127 1.33 -30.80 -29.65
N ASN A 128 2.26 -29.99 -30.18
CA ASN A 128 2.92 -30.29 -31.46
C ASN A 128 3.83 -31.53 -31.41
N GLU A 129 4.16 -32.02 -30.20
CA GLU A 129 4.93 -33.26 -30.01
C GLU A 129 4.04 -34.51 -29.86
N ASN A 130 2.75 -34.37 -29.54
CA ASN A 130 1.81 -35.49 -29.41
C ASN A 130 0.45 -35.15 -30.05
N SER A 131 0.24 -35.61 -31.28
CA SER A 131 -1.02 -35.44 -31.99
C SER A 131 -2.09 -36.44 -31.55
N SER A 132 -3.32 -35.93 -31.45
CA SER A 132 -4.62 -36.60 -31.28
C SER A 132 -4.98 -37.12 -29.88
N GLU A 133 -5.56 -36.23 -29.07
CA GLU A 133 -6.84 -36.46 -28.36
C GLU A 133 -7.28 -35.10 -27.79
N THR A 134 -8.49 -34.65 -28.13
CA THR A 134 -9.04 -33.42 -27.54
C THR A 134 -9.44 -33.72 -26.11
N ASP A 135 -8.51 -33.50 -25.19
CA ASP A 135 -8.66 -33.75 -23.76
C ASP A 135 -9.85 -32.97 -23.17
N GLU A 136 -10.65 -33.66 -22.36
CA GLU A 136 -11.75 -33.15 -21.52
C GLU A 136 -11.34 -31.90 -20.70
N PHE A 137 -10.04 -31.78 -20.43
CA PHE A 137 -9.40 -30.62 -19.81
C PHE A 137 -9.48 -29.34 -20.65
N THR A 138 -9.36 -29.42 -21.97
CA THR A 138 -9.44 -28.26 -22.87
C THR A 138 -10.84 -27.67 -22.93
N LEU A 139 -11.87 -28.53 -22.84
CA LEU A 139 -13.27 -28.13 -22.73
C LEU A 139 -13.55 -27.43 -21.39
N SER A 140 -13.02 -27.95 -20.28
CA SER A 140 -13.07 -27.32 -18.95
C SER A 140 -12.38 -25.94 -18.91
N LEU A 141 -11.26 -25.78 -19.65
CA LEU A 141 -10.59 -24.48 -19.80
C LEU A 141 -11.38 -23.47 -20.65
N LEU A 142 -12.21 -23.94 -21.58
CA LEU A 142 -13.11 -23.09 -22.35
C LEU A 142 -14.34 -22.67 -21.53
N GLU A 143 -14.87 -23.57 -20.70
CA GLU A 143 -15.97 -23.26 -19.78
C GLU A 143 -15.55 -22.24 -18.71
N THR A 144 -14.37 -22.38 -18.13
CA THR A 144 -13.80 -21.40 -17.18
C THR A 144 -13.49 -20.06 -17.85
N ASN A 145 -13.14 -20.04 -19.14
CA ASN A 145 -13.00 -18.80 -19.93
C ASN A 145 -14.31 -17.99 -20.02
N ASN A 146 -15.45 -18.68 -20.04
CA ASN A 146 -16.77 -18.03 -20.09
C ASN A 146 -17.30 -17.69 -18.68
N ALA A 147 -16.69 -18.20 -17.60
CA ALA A 147 -17.12 -17.90 -16.23
C ALA A 147 -16.97 -16.42 -15.85
N TRP A 148 -15.97 -15.71 -16.41
CA TRP A 148 -15.82 -14.26 -16.18
C TRP A 148 -16.93 -13.42 -16.84
N LYS A 149 -17.52 -13.88 -17.95
CA LYS A 149 -18.69 -13.22 -18.55
C LYS A 149 -19.95 -13.38 -17.69
N ASN A 150 -20.04 -14.46 -16.92
CA ASN A 150 -21.14 -14.71 -15.99
C ASN A 150 -20.90 -14.13 -14.58
N CYS A 151 -19.66 -13.78 -14.24
CA CYS A 151 -19.28 -13.08 -13.01
C CYS A 151 -19.37 -11.55 -13.11
N SER A 152 -19.83 -11.00 -14.24
CA SER A 152 -20.32 -9.62 -14.30
C SER A 152 -21.57 -9.53 -13.45
N ARG A 153 -21.37 -9.30 -12.15
CA ARG A 153 -22.36 -8.71 -11.25
C ARG A 153 -22.99 -7.56 -12.02
N SER A 154 -24.33 -7.54 -12.08
CA SER A 154 -25.10 -6.48 -12.74
C SER A 154 -24.50 -5.13 -12.37
N LEU A 155 -23.88 -4.45 -13.33
CA LEU A 155 -23.43 -3.08 -13.14
C LEU A 155 -24.66 -2.29 -12.73
N GLU A 156 -24.61 -1.66 -11.55
CA GLU A 156 -25.66 -0.72 -11.15
C GLU A 156 -25.65 0.45 -12.16
N GLU A 157 -26.82 1.00 -12.48
CA GLU A 157 -27.03 1.96 -13.59
C GLU A 157 -26.05 3.16 -13.60
N ASN A 158 -25.41 3.46 -12.48
CA ASN A 158 -24.40 4.52 -12.34
C ASN A 158 -23.04 4.19 -12.98
N GLU A 159 -22.67 2.91 -13.14
CA GLU A 159 -21.38 2.52 -13.73
C GLU A 159 -21.41 2.59 -15.27
N HIS A 160 -22.59 2.51 -15.89
CA HIS A 160 -22.77 2.71 -17.33
C HIS A 160 -22.49 4.15 -17.78
N ILE A 161 -22.76 5.14 -16.93
CA ILE A 161 -22.56 6.56 -17.25
C ILE A 161 -21.05 6.88 -17.40
N ILE A 162 -20.19 6.22 -16.63
CA ILE A 162 -18.75 6.47 -16.62
C ILE A 162 -18.08 5.91 -17.89
N ILE A 163 -18.52 4.75 -18.39
CA ILE A 163 -17.95 4.14 -19.60
C ILE A 163 -18.31 4.95 -20.86
N TYR A 164 -19.55 5.43 -20.97
CA TYR A 164 -19.97 6.21 -22.15
C TYR A 164 -19.39 7.62 -22.21
N ALA A 165 -18.99 8.23 -21.08
CA ALA A 165 -18.34 9.54 -21.09
C ALA A 165 -16.94 9.50 -21.76
N TYR A 166 -16.25 8.36 -21.69
CA TYR A 166 -14.92 8.17 -22.27
C TYR A 166 -14.92 7.87 -23.77
N GLU A 167 -16.00 7.29 -24.32
CA GLU A 167 -16.08 7.02 -25.76
C GLU A 167 -16.41 8.25 -26.62
N THR A 168 -16.97 9.31 -26.03
CA THR A 168 -17.30 10.56 -26.75
C THR A 168 -16.21 11.64 -26.74
N SER A 169 -15.05 11.37 -26.15
CA SER A 169 -13.95 12.36 -26.01
C SER A 169 -12.72 12.10 -26.88
N TYR A 170 -12.84 11.28 -27.93
CA TYR A 170 -11.82 11.08 -28.96
C TYR A 170 -12.30 11.50 -30.35
#